data_AF-A0A2V6LSD9-F1
#
_entry.id   AF-A0A2V6LSD9-F1
#
_cell.length_a   1.000
_cell.length_b   1.000
_cell.length_c   1.000
_cell.angle_alpha   90.00
_cell.angle_beta   90.00
_cell.angle_gamma   90.00
#
_symmetry.space_group_name_H-M   'P 1'
#
loop_
_entity.id
_entity.type
_entity.pdbx_description
1 polymer ?
#
loop_
_entity_poly.entity_id
_entity_poly.type
_entity_poly.pdbx_seq_one_letter_code
_entity_poly.pdbx_strand_id
1 'polypeptide(L)' 'MKENGWKITFSIGVVTFRNPPISPDYMISQADKVMLSVKKTGKGRVSYLVLDGIDLGFSTER' A
#
# COMPACT_ATOMS: atom_id res chain seq x y z
N MET A 1 -15.08 9.75 -14.77
CA MET A 1 -14.60 9.17 -16.06
C MET A 1 -15.73 8.44 -16.78
N LYS A 2 -16.33 7.41 -16.16
CA LYS A 2 -17.39 6.56 -16.76
C LYS A 2 -18.67 7.31 -17.18
N GLU A 3 -19.16 8.26 -16.36
CA GLU A 3 -20.30 9.13 -16.73
C GLU A 3 -20.01 9.99 -17.97
N ASN A 4 -18.74 10.34 -18.20
CA ASN A 4 -18.29 11.04 -19.41
C ASN A 4 -17.84 10.08 -20.53
N GLY A 5 -18.04 8.76 -20.38
CA GLY A 5 -17.59 7.75 -21.35
C GLY A 5 -16.07 7.56 -21.45
N TRP A 6 -15.28 8.15 -20.54
CA TRP A 6 -13.82 8.08 -20.60
C TRP A 6 -13.31 6.74 -20.06
N LYS A 7 -12.54 6.01 -20.88
CA LYS A 7 -11.93 4.72 -20.56
C LYS A 7 -10.70 4.85 -19.65
N ILE A 8 -10.88 5.51 -18.51
CA ILE A 8 -9.83 5.69 -17.50
C ILE A 8 -10.19 4.88 -16.27
N THR A 9 -9.18 4.19 -15.74
CA THR A 9 -9.29 3.33 -14.56
C THR A 9 -8.20 3.69 -13.56
N PHE A 10 -8.37 3.29 -12.31
CA PHE A 10 -7.39 3.51 -11.24
C PHE A 10 -6.81 2.18 -10.78
N SER A 11 -5.55 2.22 -10.36
CA SER A 11 -4.91 1.12 -9.64
C SER A 11 -4.63 1.61 -8.24
N ILE A 12 -5.20 0.95 -7.23
CA ILE A 12 -5.17 1.44 -5.85
C ILE A 12 -4.60 0.34 -4.96
N GLY A 13 -3.61 0.70 -4.15
CA GLY A 13 -3.12 -0.13 -3.05
C GLY A 13 -3.55 0.49 -1.73
N VAL A 14 -4.15 -0.32 -0.86
CA VAL A 14 -4.57 0.10 0.48
C VAL A 14 -3.83 -0.75 1.49
N VAL A 15 -3.22 -0.11 2.47
CA VAL A 15 -2.57 -0.79 3.59
C VAL A 15 -3.22 -0.33 4.90
N THR A 16 -3.61 -1.30 5.72
CA THR A 16 -4.07 -1.06 7.09
C THR A 16 -3.01 -1.56 8.05
N PHE A 17 -2.59 -0.71 8.97
CA PHE A 17 -1.65 -1.05 10.02
C PHE A 17 -2.42 -1.26 11.33
N ARG A 18 -2.33 -2.45 11.93
CA ARG A 18 -3.01 -2.71 13.22
C ARG A 18 -2.40 -1.89 14.35
N ASN A 19 -1.08 -1.73 14.31
CA ASN A 19 -0.31 -0.81 15.14
C ASN A 19 0.40 0.17 14.21
N PRO A 20 0.38 1.48 14.47
CA PRO A 20 1.08 2.43 13.62
C PRO A 20 2.60 2.22 13.76
N PRO A 21 3.35 2.00 12.66
CA PRO A 21 4.81 2.00 12.70
C PRO A 21 5.32 3.43 12.94
N ILE A 22 6.56 3.56 13.43
CA ILE A 22 7.16 4.85 13.82
C ILE A 22 7.36 5.78 12.60
N SER A 23 7.44 5.23 11.39
CA SER A 23 7.74 5.97 10.17
C SER A 23 6.54 6.04 9.21
N PRO A 24 6.00 7.24 8.95
CA PRO A 24 5.04 7.47 7.87
C PRO A 24 5.58 7.11 6.48
N ASP A 25 6.87 7.33 6.22
CA ASP A 25 7.51 6.97 4.94
C ASP A 25 7.46 5.47 4.70
N TYR A 26 7.67 4.67 5.76
CA TYR A 26 7.49 3.23 5.68
C TYR A 26 6.04 2.89 5.28
N MET A 27 5.04 3.52 5.92
CA MET A 27 3.62 3.29 5.60
C MET A 27 3.30 3.60 4.13
N ILE A 28 3.77 4.75 3.63
CA ILE A 28 3.59 5.17 2.24
C ILE A 28 4.27 4.17 1.28
N SER A 29 5.50 3.73 1.60
CA SER A 29 6.24 2.78 0.77
C SER A 29 5.52 1.44 0.64
N GLN A 30 4.82 0.96 1.69
CA GLN A 30 4.05 -0.27 1.62
C GLN A 30 2.79 -0.08 0.75
N ALA A 31 2.09 1.05 0.88
CA ALA A 31 0.94 1.36 0.03
C ALA A 31 1.33 1.45 -1.46
N ASP A 32 2.47 2.07 -1.76
CA ASP A 32 3.02 2.14 -3.12
C ASP A 32 3.35 0.74 -3.66
N LYS A 33 3.99 -0.12 -2.87
CA LYS A 33 4.26 -1.52 -3.26
C LYS A 33 2.98 -2.30 -3.58
N VAL A 34 1.93 -2.16 -2.78
CA VAL A 34 0.64 -2.81 -3.05
C VAL A 34 0.00 -2.25 -4.31
N MET A 35 0.07 -0.94 -4.54
CA MET A 35 -0.43 -0.33 -5.78
C MET A 35 0.36 -0.82 -7.01
N LEU A 36 1.69 -0.94 -6.90
CA LEU A 36 2.55 -1.46 -7.96
C LEU A 36 2.20 -2.91 -8.31
N SER A 37 1.82 -3.74 -7.33
CA SER A 37 1.38 -5.10 -7.60
C SER A 37 0.08 -5.12 -8.42
N VAL A 38 -0.86 -4.20 -8.16
CA VAL A 38 -2.07 -3.99 -8.98
C VAL A 38 -1.72 -3.58 -10.40
N LYS A 39 -0.78 -2.64 -10.56
CA LYS A 39 -0.32 -2.20 -11.89
C LYS A 39 0.28 -3.34 -12.72
N LYS A 40 0.95 -4.28 -12.06
CA LYS A 40 1.57 -5.45 -12.70
C LYS A 40 0.60 -6.59 -13.02
N THR A 41 -0.51 -6.72 -12.27
CA THR A 41 -1.46 -7.85 -12.39
C THR A 41 -2.71 -7.54 -13.23
N GLY A 42 -2.77 -6.36 -13.85
CA GLY A 42 -3.79 -6.03 -14.86
C GLY A 42 -4.47 -4.66 -14.72
N LYS A 43 -4.07 -3.83 -13.74
CA LYS A 43 -4.59 -2.47 -13.50
C LYS A 43 -6.10 -2.45 -13.22
N GLY A 44 -6.67 -1.26 -13.03
CA GLY A 44 -8.13 -1.07 -12.90
C GLY A 44 -8.76 -1.75 -11.70
N ARG A 45 -7.99 -1.99 -10.64
CA ARG A 45 -8.37 -2.77 -9.46
C ARG A 45 -7.89 -2.11 -8.17
N VAL A 46 -8.36 -2.65 -7.05
CA VAL A 46 -7.91 -2.30 -5.71
C VAL A 46 -7.32 -3.56 -5.07
N SER A 47 -6.23 -3.41 -4.33
CA SER A 47 -5.69 -4.47 -3.48
C SER A 47 -5.46 -3.96 -2.07
N TYR A 48 -5.70 -4.85 -1.11
CA TYR A 48 -5.67 -4.57 0.31
C TYR A 48 -4.61 -5.43 0.99
N LEU A 49 -3.90 -4.87 1.95
CA LEU A 49 -2.94 -5.58 2.80
C LEU A 49 -3.09 -5.09 4.23
N VAL A 50 -3.16 -6.03 5.19
CA VAL A 50 -3.13 -5.72 6.60
C VAL A 50 -1.77 -6.10 7.14
N LEU A 51 -1.08 -5.15 7.76
CA LEU A 51 0.22 -5.37 8.39
C LEU A 51 0.10 -5.11 9.89
N ASP A 52 0.82 -5.89 10.67
CA ASP A 52 1.15 -5.52 12.03
C ASP A 52 2.29 -4.49 11.96
N GLY A 53 2.16 -3.38 12.67
CA GLY A 53 3.19 -2.34 12.69
C GLY A 53 4.49 -2.93 13.17
N ILE A 54 5.51 -2.91 12.33
CA ILE A 54 6.84 -3.35 12.73
C ILE A 54 7.31 -2.41 13.84
N ASP A 55 7.45 -2.96 15.04
CA ASP A 55 8.09 -2.31 16.17
C ASP A 55 9.60 -2.61 16.08
N LEU A 56 10.36 -1.74 15.41
CA LEU A 56 11.83 -1.77 15.46
C LEU A 56 12.30 -0.92 16.64
N GLY A 57 11.98 -1.36 17.84
CA GLY A 57 12.59 -0.90 19.08
C GLY A 57 13.72 -1.85 19.47
N PHE A 58 14.96 -1.32 19.47
CA PHE A 58 16.22 -1.85 20.01
C PHE A 58 17.15 -2.65 19.09
N SER A 59 18.34 -2.06 18.90
CA SER A 59 19.60 -2.72 18.57
C SER A 59 19.72 -4.07 19.25
N THR A 60 20.12 -5.08 18.49
CA THR A 60 20.95 -6.15 19.06
C THR A 60 22.29 -6.02 18.37
N GLU A 61 23.20 -5.31 19.02
CA GLU A 61 24.62 -5.60 18.85
C GLU A 61 24.83 -7.09 19.15
N ARG A 62 25.53 -7.77 18.26
CA ARG A 62 26.36 -8.93 18.59
C ARG A 62 27.73 -8.68 17.99
#